data_AF-A0A7D7XNF4-F1
#
_entry.id   AF-A0A7D7XNF4-F1
#
_cell.length_a   1.000
_cell.length_b   1.000
_cell.length_c   1.000
_cell.angle_alpha   90.00
_cell.angle_beta   90.00
_cell.angle_gamma   90.00
#
_symmetry.space_group_name_H-M   'P 1'
#
loop_
_entity.id
_entity.type
_entity.pdbx_description
1 polymer ?
#
loop_
_entity_poly.entity_id
_entity_poly.type
_entity_poly.pdbx_seq_one_letter_code
_entity_poly.pdbx_strand_id
1 'polypeptide(L)'
;MSCGRYWADSGDFRLIGGLPCRMSTPQRRDVGHGLIDDHRTVAWENRGMAGDVAGEFLCSICGERHALSLSYSVKAPKPAGEVSAAEQAARVEMTKDQCVIDGSKFYLRGRIPIPVHGLEEPFIWGVWAEVSPKTYLRADAMWKVEGRENEPVFTGYLATEMPVYGNTIDLEVDVQTQRVGRRPHFFVQDPLHPIAVEQREGISLGRVQEIAEMVLHPGRP
;
A
#
# COMPACT_ATOMS: atom_id res chain seq x y z
N MET A 1 -23.12 4.96 32.21
CA MET A 1 -23.90 3.94 31.45
C MET A 1 -22.90 2.97 30.85
N SER A 2 -23.07 1.70 31.16
CA SER A 2 -22.18 0.58 30.86
C SER A 2 -22.48 0.01 29.48
N CYS A 3 -21.45 -0.37 28.72
CA CYS A 3 -21.40 -1.69 28.09
C CYS A 3 -19.93 -2.06 27.83
N GLY A 4 -19.43 -3.06 28.56
CA GLY A 4 -18.16 -3.73 28.24
C GLY A 4 -18.42 -5.04 27.50
N ARG A 5 -17.36 -5.63 26.94
CA ARG A 5 -16.83 -7.01 27.16
C ARG A 5 -15.86 -7.39 26.02
N TYR A 6 -14.57 -7.52 26.33
CA TYR A 6 -13.78 -8.77 26.52
C TYR A 6 -13.33 -9.47 25.23
N TRP A 7 -12.00 -9.51 25.02
CA TRP A 7 -11.27 -10.76 24.76
C TRP A 7 -10.03 -10.78 25.66
N ALA A 8 -9.78 -11.96 26.22
CA ALA A 8 -8.88 -12.24 27.32
C ALA A 8 -7.44 -12.37 26.83
N ASP A 9 -6.50 -11.84 27.61
CA ASP A 9 -5.12 -12.31 27.65
C ASP A 9 -4.80 -12.66 29.10
N SER A 10 -4.43 -13.91 29.30
CA SER A 10 -4.10 -14.53 30.58
C SER A 10 -2.63 -14.30 30.91
N GLY A 11 -2.33 -13.76 32.10
CA GLY A 11 -1.01 -13.93 32.72
C GLY A 11 -0.53 -12.78 33.60
N ASP A 12 -0.83 -12.88 34.89
CA ASP A 12 -0.15 -12.28 36.05
C ASP A 12 -0.23 -10.76 36.36
N PHE A 13 -1.08 -10.48 37.35
CA PHE A 13 -1.05 -9.32 38.22
C PHE A 13 -0.12 -9.56 39.43
N ARG A 14 0.78 -8.62 39.72
CA ARG A 14 0.99 -8.12 41.11
C ARG A 14 1.28 -6.61 41.12
N LEU A 15 0.39 -5.91 41.82
CA LEU A 15 0.42 -4.49 42.25
C LEU A 15 1.62 -4.22 43.17
N ILE A 16 2.16 -2.99 43.25
CA ILE A 16 2.12 -2.06 44.43
C ILE A 16 2.58 -0.62 44.05
N GLY A 17 1.79 0.41 44.42
CA GLY A 17 2.21 1.81 44.77
C GLY A 17 2.66 2.73 43.63
N GLY A 18 2.39 4.03 43.53
CA GLY A 18 1.81 5.07 44.40
C GLY A 18 2.17 6.44 43.74
N LEU A 19 1.22 7.36 43.64
CA LEU A 19 1.33 8.76 43.15
C LEU A 19 2.35 9.60 43.98
N PRO A 20 2.86 10.80 43.56
CA PRO A 20 2.14 11.84 42.79
C PRO A 20 2.94 12.73 41.79
N CYS A 21 2.18 13.60 41.11
CA CYS A 21 2.57 14.67 40.19
C CYS A 21 3.65 15.64 40.70
N ARG A 22 4.51 16.10 39.78
CA ARG A 22 5.20 17.40 39.85
C ARG A 22 5.28 18.08 38.48
N MET A 23 4.87 19.34 38.45
CA MET A 23 5.09 20.30 37.36
C MET A 23 6.51 20.88 37.45
N SER A 24 7.15 21.18 36.30
CA SER A 24 7.85 22.48 36.07
C SER A 24 8.63 22.51 34.73
N THR A 25 8.14 23.40 33.84
CA THR A 25 8.82 24.35 32.92
C THR A 25 9.81 23.89 31.81
N PRO A 26 9.84 24.59 30.66
CA PRO A 26 10.32 24.09 29.38
C PRO A 26 11.76 24.53 29.06
N GLN A 27 12.46 23.72 28.26
CA GLN A 27 13.74 24.10 27.67
C GLN A 27 13.67 24.03 26.14
N ARG A 28 14.03 25.16 25.53
CA ARG A 28 14.13 25.45 24.09
C ARG A 28 14.76 24.31 23.28
N ARG A 29 14.32 24.16 22.04
CA ARG A 29 15.23 23.91 20.91
C ARG A 29 14.59 24.32 19.58
N ASP A 30 15.29 25.25 18.93
CA ASP A 30 15.52 25.45 17.51
C ASP A 30 14.36 25.36 16.52
N VAL A 31 14.06 26.52 15.94
CA VAL A 31 13.23 26.70 14.74
C VAL A 31 14.07 26.25 13.53
N GLY A 32 14.06 24.96 13.27
CA GLY A 32 14.50 24.41 11.98
C GLY A 32 13.45 24.75 10.93
N HIS A 33 13.85 25.54 9.93
CA HIS A 33 13.05 25.84 8.76
C HIS A 33 12.64 24.54 8.06
N GLY A 34 11.39 24.13 8.24
CA GLY A 34 10.76 23.13 7.41
C GLY A 34 10.42 23.76 6.07
N LEU A 35 11.21 23.45 5.04
CA LEU A 35 10.78 23.63 3.67
C LEU A 35 9.59 22.69 3.45
N ILE A 36 8.42 23.31 3.29
CA ILE A 36 7.22 22.66 2.80
C ILE A 36 7.41 22.59 1.29
N ASP A 37 7.94 21.48 0.79
CA ASP A 37 7.85 21.18 -0.64
C ASP A 37 6.47 20.57 -0.90
N ASP A 38 5.59 21.45 -1.38
CA ASP A 38 4.23 21.19 -1.85
C ASP A 38 4.25 20.58 -3.26
N HIS A 39 4.83 19.39 -3.38
CA HIS A 39 4.66 18.48 -4.51
C HIS A 39 4.69 17.05 -3.95
N ARG A 40 3.56 16.57 -3.41
CA ARG A 40 3.44 15.18 -2.93
C ARG A 40 3.38 14.22 -4.11
N THR A 41 4.52 13.98 -4.74
CA THR A 41 4.72 12.79 -5.55
C THR A 41 4.48 11.56 -4.66
N VAL A 42 3.66 10.62 -5.12
CA VAL A 42 3.60 9.30 -4.50
C VAL A 42 4.99 8.67 -4.61
N ALA A 43 5.68 8.54 -3.47
CA ALA A 43 7.00 7.92 -3.42
C ALA A 43 6.87 6.41 -3.67
N TRP A 44 7.14 5.99 -4.90
CA TRP A 44 7.21 4.59 -5.28
C TRP A 44 8.47 3.97 -4.68
N GLU A 45 8.30 2.87 -3.95
CA GLU A 45 9.43 2.09 -3.47
C GLU A 45 9.67 0.90 -4.36
N ASN A 46 10.87 0.86 -4.93
CA ASN A 46 11.44 -0.34 -5.53
C ASN A 46 12.02 -1.17 -4.40
N ARG A 47 11.20 -2.03 -3.78
CA ARG A 47 11.73 -3.04 -2.86
C ARG A 47 12.27 -4.21 -3.70
N GLY A 48 13.44 -4.01 -4.30
CA GLY A 48 14.12 -5.05 -5.05
C GLY A 48 14.60 -6.16 -4.12
N MET A 49 13.96 -7.33 -4.18
CA MET A 49 14.68 -8.57 -3.95
C MET A 49 15.41 -8.92 -5.25
N ALA A 50 16.51 -9.65 -5.20
CA ALA A 50 17.37 -9.94 -6.36
C ALA A 50 16.68 -10.67 -7.55
N GLY A 51 15.38 -10.97 -7.46
CA GLY A 51 14.55 -11.55 -8.52
C GLY A 51 13.56 -10.58 -9.18
N ASP A 52 13.44 -9.33 -8.73
CA ASP A 52 12.44 -8.37 -9.24
C ASP A 52 13.01 -7.42 -10.31
N VAL A 53 14.23 -7.63 -10.80
CA VAL A 53 14.89 -6.77 -11.80
C VAL A 53 15.05 -7.54 -13.10
N ALA A 54 14.42 -7.06 -14.18
CA ALA A 54 14.51 -7.68 -15.51
C ALA A 54 15.82 -7.36 -16.25
N GLY A 55 16.56 -6.34 -15.80
CA GLY A 55 17.84 -5.93 -16.38
C GLY A 55 18.17 -4.47 -16.08
N GLU A 56 18.98 -3.86 -16.94
CA GLU A 56 19.28 -2.42 -16.92
C GLU A 56 18.88 -1.79 -18.26
N PHE A 57 18.52 -0.50 -18.24
CA PHE A 57 18.18 0.26 -19.44
C PHE A 57 18.85 1.63 -19.43
N LEU A 58 19.01 2.23 -20.62
CA LEU A 58 19.45 3.62 -20.77
C LEU A 58 18.20 4.50 -20.79
N CYS A 59 18.05 5.35 -19.78
CA CYS A 59 16.90 6.23 -19.64
C CYS A 59 16.90 7.32 -20.71
N SER A 60 15.79 7.43 -21.45
CA SER A 60 15.65 8.45 -22.49
C SER A 60 15.44 9.86 -21.92
N ILE A 61 14.97 9.97 -20.67
CA ILE A 61 14.68 11.25 -20.01
C ILE A 61 15.94 11.90 -19.40
N CYS A 62 16.81 11.12 -18.74
CA CYS A 62 17.98 11.66 -18.04
C CYS A 62 19.33 11.25 -18.67
N GLY A 63 19.34 10.26 -19.56
CA GLY A 63 20.56 9.74 -20.18
C GLY A 63 21.42 8.81 -19.30
N GLU A 64 20.98 8.50 -18.08
CA GLU A 64 21.68 7.58 -17.17
C GLU A 64 21.19 6.14 -17.31
N ARG A 65 21.97 5.18 -16.80
CA ARG A 65 21.54 3.78 -16.71
C ARG A 65 20.79 3.52 -15.41
N HIS A 66 19.66 2.82 -15.51
CA HIS A 66 18.83 2.44 -14.37
C HIS A 66 18.48 0.96 -14.41
N ALA A 67 18.22 0.39 -13.24
CA ALA A 67 17.67 -0.95 -13.12
C ALA A 67 16.20 -0.96 -13.60
N LEU A 68 15.85 -1.97 -14.40
CA LEU A 68 14.50 -2.19 -14.89
C LEU A 68 13.73 -3.05 -13.88
N SER A 69 13.06 -2.38 -12.93
CA SER A 69 12.26 -3.05 -11.90
C SER A 69 10.96 -3.60 -12.48
N LEU A 70 10.61 -4.83 -12.08
CA LEU A 70 9.31 -5.45 -12.33
C LEU A 70 8.34 -5.22 -11.16
N SER A 71 8.71 -4.47 -10.13
CA SER A 71 7.78 -4.14 -9.05
C SER A 71 7.93 -2.73 -8.51
N TYR A 72 6.77 -2.10 -8.30
CA TYR A 72 6.63 -0.77 -7.71
C TYR A 72 5.54 -0.82 -6.65
N SER A 73 5.81 -0.28 -5.46
CA SER A 73 4.87 -0.37 -4.34
C SER A 73 4.85 0.91 -3.51
N VAL A 74 3.70 1.23 -2.93
CA VAL A 74 3.59 2.27 -1.90
C VAL A 74 3.54 1.66 -0.49
N LYS A 75 4.06 2.39 0.50
CA LYS A 75 4.10 1.92 1.91
C LYS A 75 2.75 1.94 2.60
N ALA A 76 1.86 2.84 2.21
CA ALA A 76 0.60 3.13 2.89
C ALA A 76 -0.47 3.54 1.85
N PRO A 77 -1.77 3.40 2.17
CA PRO A 77 -2.83 3.99 1.37
C PRO A 77 -2.75 5.52 1.40
N LYS A 78 -3.15 6.20 0.31
CA LYS A 78 -3.09 7.65 0.19
C LYS A 78 -3.73 8.38 1.39
N PRO A 79 -4.94 8.01 1.86
CA PRO A 79 -5.55 8.66 3.02
C PRO A 79 -4.71 8.61 4.30
N ALA A 80 -3.93 7.55 4.51
CA ALA A 80 -3.03 7.47 5.67
C ALA A 80 -1.86 8.47 5.54
N GLY A 81 -1.37 8.74 4.32
CA GLY A 81 -0.35 9.76 4.07
C GLY A 81 -0.85 11.19 4.20
N GLU A 82 -2.17 11.40 4.16
CA GLU A 82 -2.81 12.70 4.32
C GLU A 82 -3.03 13.07 5.79
N VAL A 83 -3.06 12.09 6.70
CA VAL A 83 -3.10 12.33 8.15
C VAL A 83 -1.81 13.02 8.60
N SER A 84 -1.97 14.10 9.37
CA SER A 84 -0.84 14.89 9.86
C SER A 84 0.07 14.05 10.76
N ALA A 85 1.38 14.34 10.73
CA ALA A 85 2.36 13.58 11.53
C ALA A 85 2.04 13.58 13.03
N ALA A 86 1.44 14.67 13.55
CA ALA A 86 1.05 14.79 14.95
C ALA A 86 -0.12 13.87 15.33
N GLU A 87 -0.98 13.51 14.36
CA GLU A 87 -2.18 12.72 14.59
C GLU A 87 -2.04 11.26 14.18
N GLN A 88 -0.99 10.91 13.41
CA GLN A 88 -0.75 9.54 12.89
C GLN A 88 -0.94 8.46 13.95
N ALA A 89 -0.25 8.58 15.09
CA ALA A 89 -0.29 7.57 16.14
C ALA A 89 -1.66 7.43 16.83
N ALA A 90 -2.51 8.46 16.76
CA ALA A 90 -3.84 8.45 17.37
C ALA A 90 -4.93 7.99 16.41
N ARG A 91 -4.70 8.13 15.10
CA ARG A 91 -5.73 7.95 14.06
C ARG A 91 -5.48 6.77 13.13
N VAL A 92 -4.22 6.34 12.97
CA VAL A 92 -3.83 5.34 11.97
C VAL A 92 -3.22 4.12 12.66
N GLU A 93 -3.90 2.99 12.52
CA GLU A 93 -3.40 1.68 12.93
C GLU A 93 -2.96 0.92 11.68
N MET A 94 -1.65 0.73 11.49
CA MET A 94 -1.11 0.18 10.25
C MET A 94 -0.10 -0.94 10.48
N THR A 95 -0.27 -2.03 9.74
CA THR A 95 0.70 -3.11 9.59
C THR A 95 1.29 -3.10 8.18
N LYS A 96 2.05 -4.14 7.81
CA LYS A 96 2.61 -4.24 6.44
C LYS A 96 1.54 -4.44 5.37
N ASP A 97 0.38 -4.99 5.74
CA ASP A 97 -0.64 -5.49 4.81
C ASP A 97 -2.07 -5.00 5.11
N GLN A 98 -2.28 -4.34 6.25
CA GLN A 98 -3.57 -3.80 6.68
C GLN A 98 -3.40 -2.39 7.25
N CYS A 99 -4.41 -1.54 7.07
CA CYS A 99 -4.46 -0.21 7.64
C CYS A 99 -5.89 0.13 8.05
N VAL A 100 -6.05 0.74 9.22
CA VAL A 100 -7.33 1.25 9.73
C VAL A 100 -7.14 2.72 10.09
N ILE A 101 -8.05 3.56 9.62
CA ILE A 101 -8.06 5.00 9.91
C ILE A 101 -9.33 5.35 10.68
N ASP A 102 -9.18 6.04 11.81
CA ASP A 102 -10.26 6.52 12.68
C ASP A 102 -11.25 5.40 13.10
N GLY A 103 -10.80 4.14 13.15
CA GLY A 103 -11.61 2.97 13.45
C GLY A 103 -12.78 2.71 12.47
N SER A 104 -12.81 3.38 11.32
CA SER A 104 -13.98 3.37 10.42
C SER A 104 -13.66 3.17 8.94
N LYS A 105 -12.42 3.45 8.52
CA LYS A 105 -11.95 3.19 7.15
C LYS A 105 -10.92 2.06 7.17
N PHE A 106 -11.12 1.07 6.31
CA PHE A 106 -10.39 -0.19 6.36
C PHE A 106 -9.72 -0.48 5.02
N TYR A 107 -8.42 -0.70 5.05
CA TYR A 107 -7.62 -0.88 3.85
C TYR A 107 -6.85 -2.20 3.89
N LEU A 108 -6.83 -2.88 2.75
CA LEU A 108 -6.02 -4.06 2.52
C LEU A 108 -4.94 -3.75 1.47
N ARG A 109 -3.73 -4.24 1.70
CA ARG A 109 -2.66 -4.18 0.71
C ARG A 109 -2.73 -5.39 -0.21
N GLY A 110 -2.64 -5.14 -1.50
CA GLY A 110 -2.68 -6.17 -2.54
C GLY A 110 -1.61 -5.98 -3.61
N ARG A 111 -1.78 -6.74 -4.69
CA ARG A 111 -0.94 -6.70 -5.87
C ARG A 111 -1.82 -6.68 -7.11
N ILE A 112 -1.48 -5.85 -8.08
CA ILE A 112 -2.00 -5.95 -9.45
C ILE A 112 -0.87 -6.57 -10.29
N PRO A 113 -0.90 -7.89 -10.53
CA PRO A 113 0.04 -8.54 -11.44
C PRO A 113 -0.35 -8.28 -12.90
N ILE A 114 0.63 -7.94 -13.72
CA ILE A 114 0.51 -7.69 -15.15
C ILE A 114 1.52 -8.60 -15.86
N PRO A 115 1.09 -9.53 -16.74
CA PRO A 115 2.02 -10.39 -17.48
C PRO A 115 3.01 -9.58 -18.31
N VAL A 116 4.27 -10.01 -18.39
CA VAL A 116 5.27 -9.39 -19.25
C VAL A 116 5.65 -10.36 -20.36
N HIS A 117 5.54 -9.92 -21.62
CA HIS A 117 5.83 -10.79 -22.76
C HIS A 117 7.29 -11.25 -22.76
N GLY A 118 7.49 -12.57 -22.84
CA GLY A 118 8.82 -13.19 -22.87
C GLY A 118 9.48 -13.38 -21.50
N LEU A 119 8.82 -12.98 -20.41
CA LEU A 119 9.26 -13.28 -19.04
C LEU A 119 8.28 -14.23 -18.34
N GLU A 120 8.80 -15.05 -17.43
CA GLU A 120 7.98 -15.88 -16.55
C GLU A 120 7.37 -15.05 -15.41
N GLU A 121 8.14 -14.10 -14.88
CA GLU A 121 7.70 -13.24 -13.79
C GLU A 121 6.87 -12.05 -14.32
N PRO A 122 5.73 -11.74 -13.68
CA PRO A 122 4.91 -10.59 -14.03
C PRO A 122 5.50 -9.28 -13.49
N PHE A 123 5.06 -8.17 -14.09
CA PHE A 123 5.18 -6.86 -13.49
C PHE A 123 4.14 -6.71 -12.36
N ILE A 124 4.53 -6.11 -11.23
CA ILE A 124 3.70 -6.02 -10.02
C ILE A 124 3.55 -4.56 -9.56
N TRP A 125 2.32 -4.06 -9.54
CA TRP A 125 1.95 -2.92 -8.72
C TRP A 125 1.53 -3.36 -7.33
N GLY A 126 2.23 -2.90 -6.29
CA GLY A 126 1.84 -3.07 -4.89
C GLY A 126 1.00 -1.89 -4.42
N VAL A 127 -0.31 -2.14 -4.29
CA VAL A 127 -1.34 -1.12 -4.07
C VAL A 127 -2.14 -1.39 -2.79
N TRP A 128 -2.96 -0.42 -2.42
CA TRP A 128 -3.94 -0.53 -1.34
C TRP A 128 -5.34 -0.32 -1.88
N ALA A 129 -6.32 -0.99 -1.29
CA ALA A 129 -7.74 -0.76 -1.57
C ALA A 129 -8.52 -0.61 -0.26
N GLU A 130 -9.46 0.33 -0.22
CA GLU A 130 -10.50 0.41 0.80
C GLU A 130 -11.47 -0.75 0.60
N VAL A 131 -11.89 -1.38 1.69
CA VAL A 131 -12.88 -2.46 1.70
C VAL A 131 -13.90 -2.20 2.80
N SER A 132 -15.07 -2.84 2.67
CA SER A 132 -16.08 -2.74 3.71
C SER A 132 -15.57 -3.28 5.07
N PRO A 133 -16.10 -2.80 6.21
CA PRO A 133 -15.74 -3.33 7.53
C PRO A 133 -15.98 -4.85 7.64
N LYS A 134 -17.08 -5.35 7.06
CA LYS A 134 -17.40 -6.79 7.02
C LYS A 134 -16.33 -7.57 6.25
N THR A 135 -15.91 -7.07 5.10
CA THR A 135 -14.87 -7.66 4.27
C THR A 135 -13.53 -7.67 5.01
N TYR A 136 -13.17 -6.55 5.63
CA TYR A 136 -11.93 -6.44 6.40
C TYR A 136 -11.85 -7.46 7.53
N LEU A 137 -12.89 -7.54 8.36
CA LEU A 137 -12.97 -8.50 9.46
C LEU A 137 -12.90 -9.95 8.97
N ARG A 138 -13.55 -10.26 7.84
CA ARG A 138 -13.47 -11.60 7.24
C ARG A 138 -12.05 -11.90 6.74
N ALA A 139 -11.43 -10.96 6.02
CA ALA A 139 -10.09 -11.12 5.49
C ALA A 139 -9.03 -11.27 6.59
N ASP A 140 -9.20 -10.54 7.71
CA ASP A 140 -8.36 -10.65 8.90
C ASP A 140 -8.49 -12.02 9.58
N ALA A 141 -9.73 -12.46 9.84
CA ALA A 141 -10.00 -13.76 10.43
C ALA A 141 -9.43 -14.93 9.61
N MET A 142 -9.44 -14.80 8.27
CA MET A 142 -8.92 -15.81 7.36
C MET A 142 -7.42 -15.64 7.07
N TRP A 143 -6.73 -14.63 7.60
CA TRP A 143 -5.41 -14.22 7.12
C TRP A 143 -4.35 -15.34 7.18
N LYS A 144 -4.40 -16.15 8.25
CA LYS A 144 -3.48 -17.28 8.49
C LYS A 144 -4.15 -18.65 8.30
N VAL A 145 -5.37 -18.68 7.77
CA VAL A 145 -6.12 -19.91 7.56
C VAL A 145 -5.73 -20.51 6.22
N GLU A 146 -5.32 -21.77 6.21
CA GLU A 146 -5.03 -22.51 4.99
C GLU A 146 -6.29 -22.62 4.12
N GLY A 147 -6.12 -22.53 2.80
CA GLY A 147 -7.24 -22.54 1.86
C GLY A 147 -7.95 -21.20 1.73
N ARG A 148 -7.46 -20.12 2.38
CA ARG A 148 -8.03 -18.77 2.24
C ARG A 148 -8.11 -18.31 0.79
N GLU A 149 -7.26 -18.79 -0.11
CA GLU A 149 -7.33 -18.49 -1.55
C GLU A 149 -8.65 -18.88 -2.22
N ASN A 150 -9.44 -19.75 -1.58
CA ASN A 150 -10.78 -20.15 -2.05
C ASN A 150 -11.89 -19.24 -1.50
N GLU A 151 -11.57 -18.23 -0.70
CA GLU A 151 -12.55 -17.23 -0.27
C GLU A 151 -13.15 -16.54 -1.50
N PRO A 152 -14.46 -16.23 -1.48
CA PRO A 152 -15.09 -15.49 -2.55
C PRO A 152 -14.39 -14.15 -2.82
N VAL A 153 -14.36 -13.76 -4.09
CA VAL A 153 -13.96 -12.40 -4.49
C VAL A 153 -14.81 -11.37 -3.75
N PHE A 154 -14.19 -10.27 -3.36
CA PHE A 154 -14.89 -9.12 -2.81
C PHE A 154 -14.42 -7.84 -3.47
N THR A 155 -15.32 -6.86 -3.54
CA THR A 155 -15.02 -5.53 -4.07
C THR A 155 -14.14 -4.74 -3.11
N GLY A 156 -13.20 -3.98 -3.67
CA GLY A 156 -12.52 -2.88 -3.01
C GLY A 156 -12.40 -1.66 -3.93
N TYR A 157 -11.92 -0.56 -3.38
CA TYR A 157 -11.71 0.71 -4.10
C TYR A 157 -10.26 1.15 -3.93
N LEU A 158 -9.53 1.33 -5.02
CA LEU A 158 -8.11 1.65 -4.93
C LEU A 158 -7.87 2.95 -4.13
N ALA A 159 -6.95 2.85 -3.17
CA ALA A 159 -6.48 3.94 -2.34
C ALA A 159 -4.99 4.22 -2.63
N THR A 160 -4.56 3.98 -3.86
CA THR A 160 -3.20 4.22 -4.35
C THR A 160 -3.29 4.96 -5.67
N GLU A 161 -2.67 6.13 -5.76
CA GLU A 161 -2.50 6.83 -7.03
C GLU A 161 -1.39 6.17 -7.83
N MET A 162 -1.65 5.87 -9.10
CA MET A 162 -0.67 5.42 -10.08
C MET A 162 -0.68 6.43 -11.24
N PRO A 163 0.10 7.54 -11.15
CA PRO A 163 0.04 8.63 -12.14
C PRO A 163 0.26 8.19 -13.59
N VAL A 164 0.98 7.08 -13.80
CA VAL A 164 1.15 6.39 -15.09
C VAL A 164 -0.20 6.10 -15.79
N TYR A 165 -1.27 5.91 -15.03
CA TYR A 165 -2.62 5.63 -15.51
C TYR A 165 -3.61 6.75 -15.18
N GLY A 166 -3.13 7.95 -14.83
CA GLY A 166 -3.98 9.05 -14.38
C GLY A 166 -4.44 8.91 -12.94
N ASN A 167 -5.68 9.34 -12.65
CA ASN A 167 -6.26 9.21 -11.31
C ASN A 167 -6.83 7.80 -11.11
N THR A 168 -6.23 7.04 -10.21
CA THR A 168 -6.64 5.67 -9.88
C THR A 168 -7.27 5.55 -8.49
N ILE A 169 -7.49 6.66 -7.79
CA ILE A 169 -8.23 6.66 -6.53
C ILE A 169 -9.69 6.32 -6.82
N ASP A 170 -10.28 5.52 -5.94
CA ASP A 170 -11.65 5.01 -5.99
C ASP A 170 -11.97 4.11 -7.20
N LEU A 171 -10.94 3.70 -7.96
CA LEU A 171 -11.12 2.71 -9.01
C LEU A 171 -11.56 1.37 -8.39
N GLU A 172 -12.70 0.86 -8.86
CA GLU A 172 -13.29 -0.38 -8.35
C GLU A 172 -12.44 -1.59 -8.79
N VAL A 173 -12.15 -2.46 -7.83
CA VAL A 173 -11.35 -3.66 -8.03
C VAL A 173 -12.00 -4.88 -7.41
N ASP A 174 -11.87 -6.01 -8.11
CA ASP A 174 -12.08 -7.33 -7.55
C ASP A 174 -10.84 -7.75 -6.77
N VAL A 175 -11.03 -8.13 -5.51
CA VAL A 175 -9.95 -8.60 -4.64
C VAL A 175 -10.10 -10.10 -4.43
N GLN A 176 -9.13 -10.85 -4.95
CA GLN A 176 -8.99 -12.28 -4.73
C GLN A 176 -7.87 -12.55 -3.73
N THR A 177 -8.21 -13.14 -2.59
CA THR A 177 -7.19 -13.56 -1.61
C THR A 177 -6.30 -14.67 -2.19
N GLN A 178 -5.11 -14.82 -1.62
CA GLN A 178 -4.10 -15.79 -2.06
C GLN A 178 -3.69 -16.68 -0.89
N ARG A 179 -2.95 -17.74 -1.19
CA ARG A 179 -2.41 -18.67 -0.19
C ARG A 179 -1.73 -17.93 0.96
N VAL A 180 -1.75 -18.53 2.15
CA VAL A 180 -1.10 -17.97 3.34
C VAL A 180 0.35 -17.56 3.01
N GLY A 181 0.72 -16.34 3.41
CA GLY A 181 2.03 -15.74 3.11
C GLY A 181 2.08 -14.95 1.80
N ARG A 182 1.03 -14.98 0.97
CA ARG A 182 0.90 -14.15 -0.24
C ARG A 182 -0.16 -13.05 -0.02
N ARG A 183 0.08 -11.88 -0.61
CA ARG A 183 -0.90 -10.78 -0.63
C ARG A 183 -2.02 -11.09 -1.63
N PRO A 184 -3.24 -10.59 -1.40
CA PRO A 184 -4.32 -10.67 -2.39
C PRO A 184 -3.92 -10.09 -3.75
N HIS A 185 -4.52 -10.63 -4.81
CA HIS A 185 -4.48 -10.06 -6.15
C HIS A 185 -5.70 -9.17 -6.39
N PHE A 186 -5.47 -8.04 -7.03
CA PHE A 186 -6.49 -7.06 -7.39
C PHE A 186 -6.66 -7.04 -8.91
N PHE A 187 -7.90 -6.97 -9.37
CA PHE A 187 -8.25 -6.89 -10.77
C PHE A 187 -9.14 -5.68 -10.98
N VAL A 188 -8.77 -4.79 -11.89
CA VAL A 188 -9.59 -3.60 -12.20
C VAL A 188 -10.86 -4.04 -12.92
N GLN A 189 -12.02 -3.60 -12.40
CA GLN A 189 -13.30 -4.04 -12.92
C GLN A 189 -13.69 -3.37 -14.24
N ASP A 190 -13.34 -2.10 -14.46
CA ASP A 190 -13.58 -1.43 -15.73
C ASP A 190 -12.69 -2.05 -16.82
N PRO A 191 -13.27 -2.80 -17.79
CA PRO A 191 -12.49 -3.54 -18.78
C PRO A 191 -11.78 -2.63 -19.79
N LEU A 192 -12.18 -1.36 -19.88
CA LEU A 192 -11.59 -0.35 -20.77
C LEU A 192 -10.48 0.44 -20.08
N HIS A 193 -10.36 0.35 -18.75
CA HIS A 193 -9.29 1.01 -18.03
C HIS A 193 -7.93 0.42 -18.47
N PRO A 194 -6.90 1.24 -18.73
CA PRO A 194 -5.61 0.76 -19.23
C PRO A 194 -4.99 -0.37 -18.40
N ILE A 195 -5.11 -0.31 -17.07
CA ILE A 195 -4.65 -1.39 -16.18
C ILE A 195 -5.35 -2.72 -16.48
N ALA A 196 -6.67 -2.72 -16.68
CA ALA A 196 -7.43 -3.93 -16.97
C ALA A 196 -7.04 -4.51 -18.35
N VAL A 197 -6.80 -3.64 -19.32
CA VAL A 197 -6.27 -4.02 -20.64
C VAL A 197 -4.90 -4.69 -20.49
N GLU A 198 -3.97 -4.05 -19.78
CA GLU A 198 -2.63 -4.59 -19.53
C GLU A 198 -2.67 -5.90 -18.72
N GLN A 199 -3.55 -6.06 -17.74
CA GLN A 199 -3.73 -7.33 -17.01
C GLN A 199 -4.17 -8.48 -17.92
N ARG A 200 -5.00 -8.20 -18.93
CA ARG A 200 -5.54 -9.19 -19.87
C ARG A 200 -4.56 -9.52 -20.99
N GLU A 201 -3.91 -8.50 -21.55
CA GLU A 201 -3.09 -8.61 -22.77
C GLU A 201 -1.60 -8.76 -22.47
N GLY A 202 -1.18 -8.41 -21.26
CA GLY A 202 0.22 -8.28 -20.87
C GLY A 202 0.88 -7.03 -21.47
N ILE A 203 2.10 -6.77 -21.04
CA ILE A 203 2.91 -5.64 -21.48
C ILE A 203 4.25 -6.10 -22.05
N SER A 204 4.82 -5.32 -22.95
CA SER A 204 6.18 -5.54 -23.44
C SER A 204 7.21 -5.05 -22.43
N LEU A 205 8.47 -5.51 -22.57
CA LEU A 205 9.60 -4.92 -21.83
C LEU A 205 9.77 -3.42 -22.09
N GLY A 206 9.45 -2.94 -23.30
CA GLY A 206 9.46 -1.52 -23.63
C GLY A 206 8.47 -0.73 -22.78
N ARG A 207 7.26 -1.28 -22.57
CA ARG A 207 6.26 -0.67 -21.68
C ARG A 207 6.72 -0.66 -20.22
N VAL A 208 7.41 -1.69 -19.75
CA VAL A 208 8.05 -1.69 -18.40
C VAL A 208 9.07 -0.55 -18.30
N GLN A 209 9.88 -0.32 -19.34
CA GLN A 209 10.82 0.79 -19.37
C GLN A 209 10.11 2.15 -19.31
N GLU A 210 9.05 2.36 -20.10
CA GLU A 210 8.25 3.60 -20.05
C GLU A 210 7.72 3.85 -18.63
N ILE A 211 7.19 2.81 -17.96
CA ILE A 211 6.74 2.89 -16.58
C ILE A 211 7.89 3.29 -15.65
N ALA A 212 9.06 2.68 -15.80
CA ALA A 212 10.23 2.98 -14.99
C ALA A 212 10.67 4.45 -15.14
N GLU A 213 10.69 4.97 -16.37
CA GLU A 213 11.04 6.36 -16.67
C GLU A 213 10.03 7.34 -16.03
N MET A 214 8.72 7.08 -16.17
CA MET A 214 7.67 7.90 -15.55
C MET A 214 7.72 7.89 -14.01
N VAL A 215 8.08 6.75 -13.40
CA VAL A 215 8.21 6.63 -11.95
C VAL A 215 9.46 7.35 -11.43
N LEU A 216 10.59 7.23 -12.14
CA LEU A 216 11.86 7.88 -11.76
C LEU A 216 11.84 9.39 -11.99
N HIS A 217 11.07 9.86 -12.97
CA HIS A 217 11.01 11.25 -13.40
C HIS A 217 9.57 11.79 -13.42
N PRO A 218 8.89 11.82 -12.26
CA PRO A 218 7.50 12.27 -12.19
C PRO A 218 7.36 13.71 -12.71
N GLY A 219 6.42 13.92 -13.64
CA GLY A 219 6.12 15.25 -14.19
C GLY A 219 7.10 15.75 -15.27
N ARG A 220 8.06 14.93 -15.71
CA ARG A 220 8.83 15.20 -16.93
C ARG A 220 8.27 14.37 -18.10
N PRO A 221 8.07 14.99 -19.28
CA PRO A 221 7.67 14.26 -20.48
C PRO A 221 8.79 13.36 -21.00
#